data_AF-A0A3G6V574-F1
#
_entry.id   AF-A0A3G6V574-F1
#
_cell.length_a   1.000
_cell.length_b   1.000
_cell.length_c   1.000
_cell.angle_alpha   90.00
_cell.angle_beta   90.00
_cell.angle_gamma   90.00
#
_symmetry.space_group_name_H-M   'P 1'
#
loop_
_entity.id
_entity.type
_entity.pdbx_description
1 polymer ?
#
loop_
_entity_poly.entity_id
_entity_poly.type
_entity_poly.pdbx_seq_one_letter_code
_entity_poly.pdbx_strand_id
1 'polypeptide(L)' 'VLCGAVLARVDAGDEQLERKIHYRQQDLVDYSPVSEKHLADGMTVGELSAAAITMSDNSAASLLLATVGGPAGLTA' A
#
# COMPACT_ATOMS: atom_id res chain seq x y z
N VAL A 1 -0.92 -7.80 -9.79
CA VAL A 1 -2.09 -8.38 -9.07
C VAL A 1 -2.47 -7.58 -7.84
N LEU A 2 -1.57 -7.32 -6.88
CA LEU A 2 -1.89 -6.56 -5.65
C LEU A 2 -2.59 -5.21 -5.91
N CYS A 3 -1.98 -4.31 -6.67
CA CYS A 3 -2.61 -3.00 -6.95
C CYS A 3 -3.90 -3.13 -7.76
N GLY A 4 -4.07 -4.20 -8.54
CA GLY A 4 -5.33 -4.49 -9.22
C GLY A 4 -6.45 -4.83 -8.23
N ALA A 5 -6.16 -5.60 -7.18
CA ALA A 5 -7.11 -5.89 -6.11
C ALA A 5 -7.47 -4.62 -5.31
N VAL A 6 -6.51 -3.73 -5.08
CA VAL A 6 -6.76 -2.41 -4.47
C VAL A 6 -7.70 -1.59 -5.33
N LEU A 7 -7.45 -1.50 -6.65
CA LEU A 7 -8.32 -0.79 -7.58
C LEU A 7 -9.73 -1.39 -7.62
N ALA A 8 -9.87 -2.71 -7.60
CA ALA A 8 -11.17 -3.37 -7.55
C ALA A 8 -11.98 -3.00 -6.29
N ARG A 9 -11.32 -2.82 -5.14
CA ARG A 9 -11.97 -2.33 -3.91
C ARG A 9 -12.39 -0.87 -4.03
N VAL A 10 -11.59 -0.03 -4.70
CA VAL A 10 -11.97 1.36 -4.99
C VAL A 10 -13.21 1.40 -5.87
N ASP A 11 -13.27 0.58 -6.92
CA ASP A 11 -14.45 0.46 -7.79
C ASP A 11 -15.70 -0.02 -7.03
N ALA A 12 -15.51 -0.91 -6.04
CA ALA A 12 -16.58 -1.38 -5.15
C ALA A 12 -17.00 -0.37 -4.07
N GLY A 13 -16.27 0.73 -3.90
CA GLY A 13 -16.50 1.71 -2.82
C GLY A 13 -15.98 1.29 -1.44
N ASP A 14 -15.22 0.20 -1.37
CA ASP A 14 -14.63 -0.36 -0.15
C ASP A 14 -13.24 0.21 0.19
N GLU A 15 -12.70 1.06 -0.69
CA GLU A 15 -11.41 1.74 -0.54
C GLU A 15 -11.42 3.09 -1.27
N GLN A 16 -10.51 3.99 -0.91
CA GLN A 16 -10.32 5.28 -1.58
C GLN A 16 -8.84 5.49 -1.87
N LEU A 17 -8.50 5.94 -3.08
CA LEU A 17 -7.10 6.22 -3.44
C LEU A 17 -6.51 7.32 -2.59
N GLU A 18 -7.32 8.28 -2.15
CA GLU A 18 -6.97 9.42 -1.33
C GLU A 18 -6.87 9.08 0.16
N ARG A 19 -7.31 7.88 0.58
CA ARG A 19 -7.22 7.46 1.98
C ARG A 19 -5.75 7.44 2.38
N LYS A 20 -5.43 8.19 3.43
CA LYS A 20 -4.07 8.27 3.96
C LYS A 20 -3.79 7.15 4.96
N ILE A 21 -2.66 6.48 4.78
CA ILE A 21 -2.12 5.44 5.64
C ILE A 21 -0.90 6.00 6.37
N HIS A 22 -1.01 6.11 7.69
CA HIS A 22 0.11 6.36 8.58
C HIS A 22 0.69 5.03 9.05
N TYR A 23 2.01 4.94 9.05
CA TYR A 23 2.77 3.77 9.44
C TYR A 23 4.03 4.22 10.18
N ARG A 24 4.68 3.28 10.85
CA ARG A 24 5.83 3.52 11.71
C ARG A 24 7.07 2.88 11.13
N GLN A 25 8.23 3.25 11.66
CA GLN A 25 9.52 2.71 11.24
C GLN A 25 9.60 1.17 11.38
N GLN A 26 8.89 0.60 12.35
CA GLN A 26 8.77 -0.86 12.53
C GLN A 26 8.01 -1.58 11.41
N ASP A 27 7.20 -0.85 10.63
CA ASP A 27 6.44 -1.40 9.52
C ASP A 27 7.27 -1.36 8.22
N LEU A 28 8.44 -0.72 8.25
CA LEU A 28 9.38 -0.70 7.14
C LEU A 28 10.13 -2.02 7.03
N VAL A 29 10.16 -2.57 5.82
CA VAL A 29 10.97 -3.73 5.44
C VAL A 29 12.08 -3.30 4.48
N ASP A 30 13.04 -4.20 4.23
CA ASP A 30 14.17 -3.95 3.33
C ASP A 30 13.70 -3.46 1.96
N TYR A 31 14.44 -2.50 1.41
CA TYR A 31 14.17 -1.84 0.12
C TYR A 31 12.82 -1.11 0.06
N SER A 32 12.81 0.08 0.67
CA SER A 32 11.63 0.94 0.84
C SER A 32 11.90 2.41 0.45
N PRO A 33 12.40 2.67 -0.77
CA PRO A 33 13.01 3.95 -1.15
C PRO A 33 12.04 5.14 -1.20
N VAL A 34 10.72 4.89 -1.21
CA VAL A 34 9.70 5.93 -1.14
C VAL A 34 9.11 5.97 0.26
N SER A 35 8.61 4.84 0.76
CA SER A 35 7.88 4.78 2.03
C SER A 35 8.74 5.17 3.25
N GLU A 36 10.05 4.92 3.23
CA GLU A 36 10.94 5.34 4.32
C GLU A 36 10.97 6.87 4.52
N LYS A 37 10.62 7.65 3.49
CA LYS A 37 10.64 9.12 3.50
C LYS A 37 9.34 9.74 4.04
N HIS A 38 8.29 8.95 4.20
CA HIS A 38 6.94 9.43 4.53
C HIS A 38 6.43 8.96 5.90
N LEU A 39 7.34 8.67 6.84
CA LEU A 39 6.98 8.24 8.20
C LEU A 39 6.22 9.31 9.00
N ALA A 40 6.44 10.60 8.72
CA ALA A 40 5.82 11.70 9.47
C ALA A 40 4.42 12.05 8.94
N ASP A 41 4.27 12.06 7.62
CA ASP A 41 3.11 12.55 6.88
C ASP A 41 2.22 11.43 6.34
N GLY A 42 2.70 10.18 6.32
CA GLY A 42 2.02 9.03 5.75
C GLY A 42 1.91 9.12 4.23
N MET A 43 1.35 8.08 3.61
CA MET A 43 1.10 8.03 2.17
C MET A 43 -0.34 7.64 1.89
N THR A 44 -0.89 8.16 0.80
CA THR A 44 -2.20 7.73 0.29
C THR A 44 -2.13 6.33 -0.32
N VAL A 45 -3.26 5.64 -0.40
CA VAL A 45 -3.36 4.34 -1.08
C VAL A 45 -2.87 4.43 -2.53
N GLY A 46 -3.17 5.53 -3.22
CA GLY A 46 -2.67 5.79 -4.58
C GLY A 46 -1.14 5.94 -4.63
N GLU A 47 -0.55 6.72 -3.74
CA GLU A 47 0.91 6.89 -3.66
C GLU A 47 1.63 5.58 -3.32
N LEU A 48 1.07 4.79 -2.40
CA LEU A 48 1.60 3.47 -2.06
C LEU A 48 1.52 2.52 -3.27
N SER A 49 0.43 2.56 -4.02
CA SER A 49 0.27 1.75 -5.24
C SER A 49 1.29 2.15 -6.31
N ALA A 50 1.52 3.45 -6.48
CA ALA A 50 2.54 3.96 -7.38
C ALA A 50 3.95 3.54 -6.94
N ALA A 51 4.29 3.66 -5.66
CA ALA A 51 5.59 3.25 -5.12
C ALA A 51 5.84 1.74 -5.28
N ALA A 52 4.82 0.92 -4.97
CA ALA A 52 4.89 -0.53 -5.12
C ALA A 52 5.10 -0.97 -6.58
N ILE A 53 4.47 -0.30 -7.56
CA ILE A 53 4.61 -0.67 -8.98
C ILE A 53 5.89 -0.10 -9.59
N THR A 54 6.17 1.19 -9.39
CA THR A 54 7.21 1.91 -10.14
C THR A 54 8.60 1.75 -9.54
N MET A 55 8.67 1.59 -8.21
CA MET A 55 9.93 1.47 -7.47
C MET A 55 10.10 0.09 -6.84
N SER A 56 9.10 -0.79 -6.93
CA SER A 56 9.05 -2.06 -6.22
C SER A 56 9.23 -1.89 -4.71
N ASP A 57 8.67 -0.81 -4.14
CA ASP A 57 8.78 -0.49 -2.71
C ASP A 57 8.07 -1.57 -1.86
N ASN A 58 8.86 -2.29 -1.05
CA ASN A 58 8.39 -3.48 -0.36
C ASN A 58 7.46 -3.16 0.81
N SER A 59 7.70 -2.05 1.53
CA SER A 59 6.79 -1.63 2.60
C SER A 59 5.49 -1.11 2.03
N ALA A 60 5.52 -0.39 0.91
CA ALA A 60 4.31 0.03 0.22
C ALA A 60 3.44 -1.18 -0.18
N ALA A 61 4.06 -2.23 -0.74
CA ALA A 61 3.36 -3.48 -1.05
C ALA A 61 2.80 -4.16 0.22
N SER A 62 3.57 -4.22 1.31
CA SER A 62 3.12 -4.83 2.57
C SER A 62 1.95 -4.09 3.20
N LEU A 63 1.99 -2.75 3.19
CA LEU A 63 0.92 -1.90 3.69
C LEU A 63 -0.36 -2.05 2.86
N LEU A 64 -0.25 -2.07 1.53
CA LEU A 64 -1.40 -2.33 0.65
C LEU A 64 -1.95 -3.74 0.84
N LEU A 65 -1.09 -4.73 1.04
CA LEU A 65 -1.52 -6.10 1.27
C LEU A 65 -2.37 -6.22 2.54
N ALA A 66 -2.05 -5.46 3.59
CA ALA A 66 -2.89 -5.39 4.79
C ALA A 66 -4.30 -4.82 4.49
N THR A 67 -4.44 -3.88 3.55
CA THR A 67 -5.74 -3.29 3.18
C THR A 67 -6.67 -4.26 2.46
N VAL A 68 -6.11 -5.26 1.78
CA VAL A 68 -6.88 -6.30 1.07
C VAL A 68 -7.12 -7.56 1.92
N GLY A 69 -6.81 -7.52 3.22
CA GLY A 69 -6.99 -8.67 4.11
C GLY A 69 -5.81 -9.66 4.10
N GLY A 70 -4.61 -9.20 3.72
CA GLY A 70 -3.40 -10.02 3.66
C GLY A 70 -3.32 -10.89 2.41
N PRO A 71 -2.34 -11.82 2.35
CA PRO A 71 -2.20 -12.77 1.24
C PRO A 71 -3.48 -13.55 0.94
N ALA A 72 -4.21 -13.96 1.98
CA ALA A 72 -5.45 -14.72 1.85
C ALA A 72 -6.53 -13.92 1.10
N GLY A 73 -6.67 -12.63 1.39
CA GLY A 73 -7.63 -11.77 0.69
C GLY A 73 -7.22 -11.38 -0.72
N LEU A 74 -5.94 -11.50 -1.09
CA LEU A 74 -5.47 -11.31 -2.47
C LEU A 74 -5.74 -12.55 -3.35
N THR A 75 -5.79 -13.75 -2.76
CA THR A 75 -6.02 -15.02 -3.47
C THR A 75 -7.45 -15.53 -3.39
N ALA A 76 -8.33 -14.81 -2.72
CA ALA A 76 -9.75 -15.16 -2.52
C ALA A 76 -10.61 -14.87 -3.75
#